data_AF-A0A946SNE0-F1
#
_entry.id   AF-A0A946SNE0-F1
#
_cell.length_a   1.000
_cell.length_b   1.000
_cell.length_c   1.000
_cell.angle_alpha   90.00
_cell.angle_beta   90.00
_cell.angle_gamma   90.00
#
_symmetry.space_group_name_H-M   'P 1'
#
loop_
_entity.id
_entity.type
_entity.pdbx_description
1 polymer ?
#
loop_
_entity_poly.entity_id
_entity_poly.type
_entity_poly.pdbx_seq_one_letter_code
_entity_poly.pdbx_strand_id
1 'polypeptide(L)'
;MTRRISITLPEDTLDLLDRVCRKEDRSRVIDEAVRFYIDRVGRDRLRERLAQGYARHNDRDVRLAEEWFPVEEDTRVDGGE
;
A
#
# COMPACT_ATOMS: atom_id res chain seq x y z
N MET A 1 20.12 -0.01 -15.54
CA MET A 1 20.48 -1.30 -16.17
C MET A 1 19.22 -1.96 -16.68
N THR A 2 19.24 -2.52 -17.89
CA THR A 2 18.06 -3.13 -18.52
C THR A 2 18.35 -4.61 -18.79
N ARG A 3 17.46 -5.52 -18.34
CA ARG A 3 17.52 -6.95 -18.70
C ARG A 3 16.42 -7.25 -19.69
N ARG A 4 16.74 -7.96 -20.77
CA ARG A 4 15.76 -8.48 -21.73
C ARG A 4 15.26 -9.84 -21.25
N ILE A 5 13.94 -9.98 -21.13
CA ILE A 5 13.25 -11.22 -20.77
C ILE A 5 12.23 -11.56 -21.86
N SER A 6 12.02 -12.84 -22.13
CA SER A 6 10.93 -13.29 -23.00
C SER A 6 9.71 -13.55 -22.11
N ILE A 7 8.61 -12.86 -22.39
CA ILE A 7 7.35 -13.03 -21.68
C ILE A 7 6.24 -13.34 -22.68
N THR A 8 5.38 -14.28 -22.33
CA THR A 8 4.18 -14.59 -23.11
C THR A 8 3.03 -13.76 -22.56
N LEU A 9 2.42 -12.96 -23.42
CA LEU A 9 1.25 -12.14 -23.09
C LEU A 9 0.05 -12.63 -23.92
N PRO A 10 -1.18 -12.60 -23.38
CA PRO A 10 -2.39 -12.85 -24.17
C PRO A 10 -2.48 -11.89 -25.36
N GLU A 11 -3.02 -12.36 -26.48
CA GLU A 11 -3.22 -11.55 -27.69
C GLU A 11 -4.06 -10.29 -27.38
N ASP A 12 -5.12 -10.42 -26.59
CA ASP A 12 -5.95 -9.28 -26.17
C ASP A 12 -5.13 -8.19 -25.46
N THR A 13 -4.13 -8.58 -24.67
CA THR A 13 -3.26 -7.62 -23.96
C THR A 13 -2.26 -6.97 -24.91
N LEU A 14 -1.78 -7.71 -25.91
CA LEU A 14 -0.92 -7.17 -26.97
C LEU A 14 -1.69 -6.17 -27.85
N ASP A 15 -2.94 -6.46 -28.17
CA ASP A 15 -3.83 -5.57 -28.93
C ASP A 15 -4.11 -4.26 -28.17
N LEU A 16 -4.33 -4.34 -26.86
CA LEU A 16 -4.45 -3.15 -26.02
C LEU A 16 -3.16 -2.33 -26.00
N LEU A 17 -2.00 -2.98 -25.89
CA LEU A 17 -0.71 -2.33 -25.96
C LEU A 17 -0.49 -1.63 -27.30
N ASP A 18 -0.90 -2.26 -28.41
CA ASP A 18 -0.75 -1.72 -29.75
C ASP A 18 -1.67 -0.53 -30.05
N ARG A 19 -2.82 -0.44 -29.38
CA ARG A 19 -3.69 0.75 -29.46
C ARG A 19 -3.10 1.96 -28.75
N VAL A 20 -2.35 1.74 -27.68
CA VAL A 20 -1.85 2.80 -26.81
C VAL A 20 -0.42 3.21 -27.19
N CYS A 21 0.34 2.31 -27.81
CA CYS A 21 1.78 2.50 -28.01
C CYS A 21 2.26 2.00 -29.36
N ARG A 22 3.26 2.69 -29.91
CA ARG A 22 4.02 2.17 -31.04
C ARG A 22 4.95 1.05 -30.58
N LYS A 23 5.36 0.18 -31.51
CA LYS A 23 6.20 -1.01 -31.25
C LYS A 23 7.46 -0.71 -30.43
N GLU A 24 8.04 0.48 -30.61
CA GLU A 24 9.26 0.97 -29.96
C GLU A 24 9.04 1.33 -28.48
N ASP A 25 7.82 1.68 -28.09
CA ASP A 25 7.47 2.12 -26.73
C ASP A 25 6.90 0.98 -25.86
N ARG A 26 6.65 -0.21 -26.43
CA ARG A 26 6.06 -1.35 -25.71
C ARG A 26 6.82 -1.70 -24.43
N SER A 27 8.16 -1.75 -24.49
CA SER A 27 8.99 -2.04 -23.31
C SER A 27 8.86 -0.96 -22.22
N ARG A 28 8.72 0.31 -22.61
CA ARG A 28 8.56 1.43 -21.66
C ARG A 28 7.21 1.34 -20.95
N VAL A 29 6.16 1.03 -21.71
CA VAL A 29 4.80 0.96 -21.18
C VAL A 29 4.59 -0.28 -20.31
N ILE A 30 5.21 -1.41 -20.68
CA ILE A 30 5.22 -2.59 -19.82
C ILE A 30 5.95 -2.28 -18.50
N ASP A 31 7.11 -1.62 -18.54
CA ASP A 31 7.86 -1.22 -17.35
C ASP A 31 7.05 -0.28 -16.44
N GLU A 32 6.37 0.71 -17.03
CA GLU A 32 5.52 1.65 -16.31
C GLU A 32 4.29 0.95 -15.69
N ALA A 33 3.61 0.09 -16.45
CA ALA A 33 2.47 -0.68 -15.97
C ALA A 33 2.84 -1.62 -14.81
N VAL A 34 4.00 -2.28 -14.90
CA VAL A 34 4.52 -3.16 -13.84
C VAL A 34 4.82 -2.36 -12.57
N ARG A 35 5.49 -1.20 -12.68
CA ARG A 35 5.75 -0.34 -11.52
C ARG A 35 4.46 0.17 -10.89
N PHE A 36 3.52 0.63 -11.70
CA PHE A 36 2.21 1.10 -11.23
C PHE A 36 1.45 0.00 -10.50
N TYR A 37 1.42 -1.22 -11.07
CA TYR A 37 0.76 -2.35 -10.45
C TYR A 37 1.39 -2.75 -9.11
N ILE A 38 2.73 -2.82 -9.05
CA ILE A 38 3.45 -3.15 -7.82
C ILE A 38 3.23 -2.08 -6.74
N ASP A 39 3.29 -0.79 -7.08
CA ASP A 39 3.03 0.31 -6.13
C ASP A 39 1.59 0.25 -5.59
N ARG A 40 0.62 0.00 -6.47
CA ARG A 40 -0.80 -0.13 -6.10
C ARG A 40 -1.04 -1.34 -5.18
N VAL A 41 -0.55 -2.51 -5.56
CA VAL A 41 -0.67 -3.74 -4.75
C VAL A 41 0.08 -3.59 -3.42
N GLY A 42 1.22 -2.91 -3.41
CA GLY A 42 1.98 -2.61 -2.20
C GLY A 42 1.17 -1.77 -1.21
N ARG A 43 0.48 -0.73 -1.68
CA ARG A 43 -0.39 0.11 -0.85
C ARG A 43 -1.59 -0.65 -0.29
N ASP A 44 -2.24 -1.47 -1.11
CA ASP A 44 -3.41 -2.23 -0.66
C ASP A 44 -3.03 -3.31 0.35
N ARG A 45 -1.91 -4.02 0.12
CA ARG A 45 -1.34 -4.95 1.12
C ARG A 45 -0.89 -4.25 2.40
N LEU A 46 -0.35 -3.03 2.30
CA LEU A 46 0.01 -2.24 3.49
C LEU A 46 -1.23 -1.89 4.30
N ARG A 47 -2.32 -1.46 3.64
CA ARG A 47 -3.60 -1.20 4.30
C ARG A 47 -4.16 -2.44 4.98
N GLU A 48 -4.16 -3.59 4.30
CA GLU A 48 -4.60 -4.86 4.88
C GLU A 48 -3.76 -5.26 6.11
N ARG A 49 -2.43 -5.11 6.02
CA ARG A 49 -1.53 -5.41 7.15
C ARG A 49 -1.73 -4.46 8.33
N LEU A 50 -1.99 -3.18 8.08
CA LEU A 50 -2.32 -2.21 9.13
C LEU A 50 -3.66 -2.54 9.78
N ALA A 51 -4.69 -2.82 8.98
CA ALA A 51 -6.01 -3.22 9.49
C ALA A 51 -5.94 -4.49 10.34
N GLN A 52 -5.20 -5.51 9.89
CA GLN A 52 -4.96 -6.73 10.67
C GLN A 52 -4.14 -6.46 11.94
N GLY A 53 -3.16 -5.56 11.87
CA GLY A 53 -2.35 -5.14 13.01
C GLY A 53 -3.18 -4.49 14.11
N TYR A 54 -4.07 -3.56 13.75
CA TYR A 54 -5.01 -2.92 14.68
C TYR A 54 -6.03 -3.90 15.24
N ALA A 55 -6.61 -4.78 14.41
CA ALA A 55 -7.56 -5.78 14.87
C ALA A 55 -6.91 -6.76 15.86
N ARG A 56 -5.65 -7.13 15.66
CA ARG A 56 -4.91 -8.07 16.51
C ARG A 56 -4.48 -7.48 17.85
N HIS A 57 -4.28 -6.17 17.93
CA HIS A 57 -3.85 -5.48 19.15
C HIS A 57 -4.99 -4.75 19.87
N ASN A 58 -6.23 -4.83 19.37
CA ASN A 58 -7.37 -4.09 19.88
C ASN A 58 -7.54 -4.20 21.42
N ASP A 59 -7.55 -5.42 21.96
CA ASP A 59 -7.72 -5.63 23.40
C ASP A 59 -6.56 -5.06 24.24
N ARG A 60 -5.35 -5.07 23.70
CA ARG A 60 -4.17 -4.49 24.36
C ARG A 60 -4.20 -2.97 24.30
N ASP A 61 -4.56 -2.41 23.16
CA ASP A 61 -4.60 -0.97 22.94
C ASP A 61 -5.72 -0.33 23.77
N VAL A 62 -6.87 -1.00 23.91
CA VAL A 62 -7.96 -0.58 24.80
C VAL A 62 -7.53 -0.60 26.26
N ARG A 63 -6.92 -1.70 26.73
CA ARG A 63 -6.43 -1.77 28.12
C ARG A 63 -5.36 -0.73 28.42
N LEU A 64 -4.45 -0.49 27.49
CA LEU A 64 -3.42 0.53 27.65
C LEU A 64 -4.05 1.93 27.72
N ALA A 65 -5.04 2.23 26.88
CA ALA A 65 -5.75 3.50 26.96
C ALA A 65 -6.48 3.67 28.30
N GLU A 66 -7.16 2.62 28.79
CA GLU A 66 -7.85 2.62 30.08
C GLU A 66 -6.88 2.79 31.28
N GLU A 67 -5.69 2.18 31.22
CA GLU A 67 -4.66 2.30 32.26
C GLU A 67 -4.03 3.70 32.32
N TRP A 68 -3.87 4.38 31.18
CA TRP A 68 -3.22 5.68 31.09
C TRP A 68 -4.19 6.87 31.20
N PHE A 69 -5.48 6.66 30.96
CA PHE A 69 -6.53 7.68 31.07
C PHE A 69 -6.52 8.47 32.39
N PRO A 70 -6.32 7.85 33.58
CA PRO A 70 -6.32 8.59 34.84
C PRO A 70 -5.15 9.58 34.96
N VAL A 71 -3.98 9.24 34.39
CA VAL A 71 -2.78 10.09 34.43
C VAL A 71 -2.92 11.29 33.49
N GLU A 72 -3.60 11.10 32.37
CA GLU A 72 -3.94 12.18 31.44
C GLU A 72 -5.04 13.11 32.01
N GLU A 73 -5.99 12.58 32.77
CA GLU A 73 -7.00 13.37 33.46
C GLU A 73 -6.37 14.26 34.54
N ASP A 74 -5.48 13.71 35.37
CA ASP A 74 -4.77 14.44 36.43
C ASP A 74 -3.88 15.58 35.88
N THR A 75 -3.19 15.36 34.76
CA THR A 75 -2.38 16.40 34.12
C THR A 75 -3.21 17.47 33.40
N ARG A 76 -4.45 17.15 33.01
CA ARG A 76 -5.39 18.12 32.43
C ARG A 76 -5.97 19.06 33.49
N VAL A 77 -6.15 18.61 34.73
CA VAL A 77 -6.61 19.45 35.84
C VAL A 77 -5.50 20.30 36.46
N ASP A 78 -4.24 19.86 36.37
CA ASP A 78 -3.07 20.58 36.92
C ASP A 78 -2.53 21.70 35.99
N GLY A 79 -2.91 21.71 34.71
CA GLY A 79 -2.52 22.75 33.75
C GLY A 79 -3.48 23.95 33.64
N GLY A 80 -4.42 24.07 34.58
CA GLY A 80 -5.56 25.02 34.55
C GLY A 80 -5.61 26.06 35.67
N GLU A 81 -4.47 26.41 36.27
CA GLU A 81 -4.33 27.56 37.20
C GLU A 81 -3.46 28.68 36.60
#